data_AF-A0A183AST6-F1
#
_entry.id   AF-A0A183AST6-F1
#
_cell.length_a   1.000
_cell.length_b   1.000
_cell.length_c   1.000
_cell.angle_alpha   90.00
_cell.angle_beta   90.00
_cell.angle_gamma   90.00
#
_symmetry.space_group_name_H-M   'P 1'
#
loop_
_entity.id
_entity.type
_entity.pdbx_description
1 polymer ?
#
loop_
_entity_poly.entity_id
_entity_poly.type
_entity_poly.pdbx_seq_one_letter_code
_entity_poly.pdbx_strand_id
1 'polypeptide(L)'
;MFTSMDVYDAASVIGHECQLIVSQYGPEIVQGLMPKVISMLEELENCAVYCEKEKDEIIRLQQMTEELRQDCRSQAALKEKCDQNLEQLEQSWYCETQKLLDEVTSLEEENNRLAHQLASEVSADADAAAADSSDPGIDSDTTSRAKPGVSSVLRAAVEGKTETVSTAMQVAAKAMTDKLQTPQPGILPIDMISSVLSETEERLQMSEQESKRSVCVYKPVK
;
A
#
# COMPACT_ATOMS: atom_id res chain seq x y z
N MET A 1 35.48 -25.80 -27.38
CA MET A 1 34.60 -26.58 -26.49
C MET A 1 34.52 -27.95 -27.09
N PHE A 2 34.67 -28.99 -26.29
CA PHE A 2 34.61 -30.37 -26.79
C PHE A 2 33.13 -30.76 -26.95
N THR A 3 32.77 -31.24 -28.12
CA THR A 3 31.41 -31.57 -28.58
C THR A 3 31.40 -32.97 -29.18
N SER A 4 30.22 -33.55 -29.43
CA SER A 4 30.14 -34.84 -30.16
C SER A 4 30.80 -34.79 -31.54
N MET A 5 30.86 -33.60 -32.16
CA MET A 5 31.54 -33.42 -33.44
C MET A 5 33.05 -33.65 -33.34
N ASP A 6 33.68 -33.19 -32.25
CA ASP A 6 35.11 -33.44 -31.99
C ASP A 6 35.40 -34.94 -31.80
N VAL A 7 34.45 -35.71 -31.26
CA VAL A 7 34.54 -37.17 -31.15
C VAL A 7 34.48 -37.83 -32.53
N TYR A 8 33.61 -37.36 -33.42
CA TYR A 8 33.51 -37.90 -34.78
C TYR A 8 34.74 -37.59 -35.64
N ASP A 9 35.31 -36.40 -35.50
CA ASP A 9 36.55 -36.02 -36.18
C ASP A 9 37.71 -36.91 -35.70
N ALA A 10 37.80 -37.13 -34.38
CA ALA A 10 38.78 -38.04 -33.80
C ALA A 10 38.58 -39.50 -34.28
N ALA A 11 37.33 -39.98 -34.33
CA ALA A 11 37.00 -41.32 -34.82
C ALA A 11 37.41 -41.53 -36.28
N SER A 12 37.25 -40.50 -37.13
CA SER A 12 37.68 -40.54 -38.54
C SER A 12 39.19 -40.72 -38.67
N VAL A 13 39.97 -39.95 -37.90
CA VAL A 13 41.44 -40.05 -37.88
C VAL A 13 41.88 -41.43 -37.38
N ILE A 14 41.30 -41.90 -36.28
CA ILE A 14 41.63 -43.22 -35.71
C ILE A 14 41.29 -44.34 -36.70
N GLY A 15 40.13 -44.26 -37.36
CA GLY A 15 39.71 -45.24 -38.37
C GLY A 15 40.68 -45.31 -39.55
N HIS A 16 41.19 -44.16 -40.00
CA HIS A 16 42.17 -44.10 -41.08
C HIS A 16 43.52 -44.74 -40.69
N GLU A 17 44.02 -44.44 -39.50
CA GLU A 17 45.25 -45.04 -38.96
C GLU A 17 45.10 -46.56 -38.79
N CYS A 18 43.95 -47.03 -38.28
CA CYS A 18 43.66 -48.46 -38.19
C CYS A 18 43.61 -49.12 -39.58
N GLN A 19 43.04 -48.46 -40.59
CA GLN A 19 43.02 -48.97 -41.96
C GLN A 19 44.45 -49.15 -42.52
N LEU A 20 45.35 -48.20 -42.27
CA LEU A 20 46.77 -48.28 -42.66
C LEU A 20 47.47 -49.49 -42.01
N ILE A 21 47.20 -49.75 -40.73
CA ILE A 21 47.73 -50.92 -40.01
C ILE A 21 47.22 -52.22 -40.63
N VAL A 22 45.92 -52.30 -40.93
CA VAL A 22 45.33 -53.47 -41.60
C VAL A 22 45.98 -53.72 -42.97
N SER A 23 46.28 -52.67 -43.73
CA SER A 23 46.94 -52.80 -45.04
C SER A 23 48.37 -53.34 -44.96
N GLN A 24 49.12 -53.08 -43.88
CA GLN A 24 50.50 -53.57 -43.73
C GLN A 24 50.61 -54.92 -43.02
N TYR A 25 49.81 -55.15 -41.98
CA TYR A 25 49.99 -56.28 -41.05
C TYR A 25 48.83 -57.28 -41.06
N GLY A 26 47.79 -57.02 -41.85
CA GLY A 26 46.58 -57.84 -41.90
C GLY A 26 45.54 -57.47 -40.83
N PRO A 27 44.30 -57.94 -41.00
CA PRO A 27 43.16 -57.53 -40.16
C PRO A 27 43.18 -58.12 -38.74
N GLU A 28 43.86 -59.25 -38.55
CA GLU A 28 43.87 -60.03 -37.30
C GLU A 28 44.33 -59.21 -36.07
N ILE A 29 45.25 -58.27 -36.28
CA ILE A 29 45.81 -57.43 -35.21
C ILE A 29 44.77 -56.41 -34.70
N VAL A 30 43.96 -55.86 -35.60
CA VAL A 30 43.01 -54.79 -35.29
C VAL A 30 41.65 -55.34 -34.90
N GLN A 31 41.31 -56.57 -35.30
CA GLN A 31 40.00 -57.18 -35.06
C GLN A 31 39.59 -57.23 -33.57
N GLY A 32 40.54 -57.48 -32.66
CA GLY A 32 40.28 -57.47 -31.22
C GLY A 32 40.38 -56.08 -30.56
N LEU A 33 41.06 -55.13 -31.21
CA LEU A 33 41.26 -53.77 -30.70
C LEU A 33 40.09 -52.85 -31.09
N MET A 34 39.59 -52.98 -32.32
CA MET A 34 38.57 -52.12 -32.89
C MET A 34 37.30 -52.04 -32.03
N PRO A 35 36.73 -53.14 -31.50
CA PRO A 35 35.57 -53.06 -30.63
C PRO A 35 35.84 -52.25 -29.35
N LYS A 36 37.05 -52.32 -28.80
CA LYS A 36 37.42 -51.54 -27.60
C LYS A 36 37.55 -50.06 -27.91
N VAL A 37 38.13 -49.71 -29.07
CA VAL A 37 38.23 -48.33 -29.53
C VAL A 37 36.83 -47.73 -29.74
N ILE A 38 35.93 -48.48 -30.37
CA ILE A 38 34.54 -48.07 -30.56
C ILE A 38 33.86 -47.83 -29.21
N SER A 39 33.94 -48.79 -28.26
CA SER A 39 33.34 -48.61 -26.93
C SER A 39 33.87 -47.38 -26.19
N MET A 40 35.18 -47.10 -26.27
CA MET A 40 35.75 -45.90 -25.65
C MET A 40 35.29 -44.61 -26.34
N LEU A 41 35.11 -44.62 -27.67
CA LEU A 41 34.56 -43.47 -28.40
C LEU A 41 33.08 -43.25 -28.09
N GLU A 42 32.29 -44.32 -27.93
CA GLU A 42 30.89 -44.25 -27.49
C GLU A 42 30.76 -43.69 -26.06
N GLU A 43 31.61 -44.14 -25.12
CA GLU A 43 31.69 -43.58 -23.77
C GLU A 43 32.07 -42.09 -23.79
N LEU A 44 33.02 -41.72 -24.66
CA LEU A 44 33.44 -40.32 -24.81
C LEU A 44 32.36 -39.44 -25.43
N GLU A 45 31.61 -39.94 -26.41
CA GLU A 45 30.45 -39.25 -26.98
C GLU A 45 29.37 -39.02 -25.92
N ASN A 46 29.07 -40.05 -25.11
CA ASN A 46 28.14 -39.92 -24.00
C ASN A 46 28.58 -38.84 -23.00
N CYS A 47 29.88 -38.81 -22.66
CA CYS A 47 30.46 -37.76 -21.83
C CYS A 47 30.33 -36.37 -22.48
N ALA A 48 30.62 -36.23 -23.77
CA ALA A 48 30.52 -34.96 -24.49
C ALA A 48 29.08 -34.42 -24.48
N VAL A 49 28.10 -35.27 -24.82
CA VAL A 49 26.67 -34.93 -24.77
C VAL A 49 26.22 -34.55 -23.36
N TYR A 50 26.70 -35.28 -22.35
CA TYR A 50 26.38 -34.97 -20.96
C TYR A 50 26.92 -33.60 -20.54
N CYS A 51 28.19 -33.30 -20.87
CA CYS A 51 28.80 -32.00 -20.59
C CYS A 51 28.07 -30.84 -21.30
N GLU A 52 27.60 -31.05 -22.53
CA GLU A 52 26.77 -30.07 -23.24
C GLU A 52 25.47 -29.77 -22.49
N LYS A 53 24.74 -30.82 -22.08
CA LYS A 53 23.49 -30.68 -21.30
C LYS A 53 23.72 -29.99 -19.96
N GLU A 54 24.76 -30.38 -19.23
CA GLU A 54 25.10 -29.77 -17.95
C GLU A 54 25.46 -28.30 -18.12
N LYS A 55 26.17 -27.95 -19.19
CA LYS A 55 26.46 -26.56 -19.52
C LYS A 55 25.20 -25.77 -19.85
N ASP A 56 24.29 -26.33 -20.66
CA ASP A 56 23.02 -25.67 -20.97
C ASP A 56 22.20 -25.43 -19.70
N GLU A 57 22.20 -26.38 -18.77
CA GLU A 57 21.54 -26.23 -17.48
C GLU A 57 22.22 -25.16 -16.60
N ILE A 58 23.56 -25.10 -16.59
CA ILE A 58 24.30 -24.02 -15.92
C ILE A 58 23.90 -22.65 -16.50
N ILE A 59 23.83 -22.53 -17.83
CA ILE A 59 23.42 -21.28 -18.49
C ILE A 59 22.00 -20.91 -18.09
N ARG A 60 21.07 -21.87 -18.12
CA ARG A 60 19.67 -21.67 -17.73
C ARG A 60 19.55 -21.21 -16.27
N LEU A 61 20.28 -21.86 -15.35
CA LEU A 61 20.31 -21.49 -13.94
C LEU A 61 20.92 -20.11 -13.71
N GLN A 62 21.97 -19.76 -14.44
CA GLN A 62 22.58 -18.43 -14.38
C GLN A 62 21.60 -17.34 -14.85
N GLN A 63 20.89 -17.58 -15.96
CA GLN A 63 19.86 -16.67 -16.46
C GLN A 63 18.74 -16.48 -15.43
N MET A 64 18.20 -17.59 -14.92
CA MET A 64 17.15 -17.52 -13.89
C MET A 64 17.62 -16.81 -12.62
N THR A 65 18.88 -17.00 -12.23
CA THR A 65 19.44 -16.29 -11.07
C THR A 65 19.54 -14.78 -11.34
N GLU A 66 19.94 -14.36 -12.54
CA GLU A 66 20.00 -12.94 -12.88
C GLU A 66 18.62 -12.30 -12.95
N GLU A 67 17.64 -13.00 -13.53
CA GLU A 67 16.23 -12.59 -13.55
C GLU A 67 15.70 -12.39 -12.11
N LEU A 68 15.89 -13.38 -11.23
CA LEU A 68 15.48 -13.26 -9.83
C LEU A 68 16.18 -12.10 -9.10
N ARG A 69 17.47 -11.87 -9.37
CA ARG A 69 18.20 -10.72 -8.79
C ARG A 69 17.67 -9.39 -9.32
N GLN A 70 17.28 -9.32 -10.59
CA GLN A 70 16.66 -8.15 -11.17
C GLN A 70 15.28 -7.89 -10.55
N ASP A 71 14.47 -8.92 -10.36
CA ASP A 71 13.16 -8.83 -9.72
C ASP A 71 13.27 -8.40 -8.24
N CYS A 72 14.25 -8.94 -7.52
CA CYS A 72 14.50 -8.52 -6.14
C CYS A 72 14.88 -7.04 -6.06
N ARG A 73 15.76 -6.57 -6.97
CA ARG A 73 16.14 -5.15 -7.07
C ARG A 73 14.96 -4.26 -7.46
N SER A 74 14.13 -4.69 -8.40
CA SER A 74 12.97 -3.91 -8.84
C SER A 74 11.92 -3.82 -7.74
N GLN A 75 11.66 -4.92 -7.02
CA GLN A 75 10.75 -4.93 -5.88
C GLN A 75 11.26 -4.00 -4.76
N ALA A 76 12.55 -4.03 -4.44
CA ALA A 76 13.14 -3.15 -3.45
C ALA A 76 12.99 -1.67 -3.84
N ALA A 77 13.26 -1.32 -5.10
CA ALA A 77 13.11 0.04 -5.60
C ALA A 77 11.64 0.51 -5.60
N LEU A 78 10.70 -0.38 -5.93
CA LEU A 78 9.26 -0.07 -5.85
C LEU A 78 8.82 0.17 -4.41
N LYS A 79 9.31 -0.65 -3.46
CA LYS A 79 9.03 -0.47 -2.04
C LYS A 79 9.56 0.87 -1.55
N GLU A 80 10.82 1.18 -1.82
CA GLU A 80 11.43 2.47 -1.46
C GLU A 80 10.63 3.65 -2.02
N LYS A 81 10.20 3.58 -3.28
CA LYS A 81 9.36 4.62 -3.89
C LYS A 81 8.00 4.73 -3.21
N CYS A 82 7.38 3.61 -2.82
CA CYS A 82 6.13 3.59 -2.09
C CYS A 82 6.28 4.26 -0.71
N ASP A 83 7.34 3.91 0.02
CA ASP A 83 7.65 4.48 1.34
C ASP A 83 7.88 6.00 1.21
N GLN A 84 8.63 6.47 0.21
CA GLN A 84 8.83 7.90 -0.06
C GLN A 84 7.52 8.64 -0.40
N ASN A 85 6.63 8.04 -1.21
CA ASN A 85 5.34 8.65 -1.53
C ASN A 85 4.43 8.73 -0.29
N LEU A 86 4.48 7.72 0.59
CA LEU A 86 3.73 7.71 1.84
C LEU A 86 4.21 8.83 2.75
N GLU A 87 5.52 8.98 2.95
CA GLU A 87 6.11 10.06 3.75
C GLU A 87 5.71 11.45 3.21
N GLN A 88 5.71 11.64 1.89
CA GLN A 88 5.27 12.89 1.26
C GLN A 88 3.79 13.17 1.49
N LEU A 89 2.94 12.14 1.38
CA LEU A 89 1.50 12.27 1.62
C LEU A 89 1.23 12.63 3.08
N GLU A 90 1.91 11.97 4.02
CA GLU A 90 1.82 12.27 5.45
C GLU A 90 2.23 13.71 5.73
N GLN A 91 3.37 14.17 5.20
CA GLN A 91 3.83 15.55 5.35
C GLN A 91 2.82 16.55 4.78
N SER A 92 2.29 16.30 3.58
CA SER A 92 1.27 17.15 2.97
C SER A 92 0.01 17.19 3.83
N TRP A 93 -0.41 16.06 4.37
CA TRP A 93 -1.59 15.96 5.23
C TRP A 93 -1.42 16.72 6.55
N TYR A 94 -0.25 16.62 7.19
CA TYR A 94 0.07 17.41 8.39
C TYR A 94 0.08 18.92 8.09
N CYS A 95 0.70 19.35 6.99
CA CYS A 95 0.73 20.74 6.58
C CYS A 95 -0.67 21.30 6.29
N GLU A 96 -1.49 20.55 5.54
CA GLU A 96 -2.87 20.93 5.22
C GLU A 96 -3.72 21.03 6.49
N THR A 97 -3.61 20.03 7.38
CA THR A 97 -4.35 20.01 8.65
C THR A 97 -3.96 21.18 9.55
N GLN A 98 -2.67 21.49 9.66
CA GLN A 98 -2.21 22.64 10.44
C GLN A 98 -2.73 23.95 9.85
N LYS A 99 -2.66 24.11 8.53
CA LYS A 99 -3.15 25.30 7.85
C LYS A 99 -4.66 25.51 8.08
N LEU A 100 -5.45 24.44 8.00
CA LEU A 100 -6.88 24.49 8.27
C LEU A 100 -7.15 24.81 9.74
N LEU A 101 -6.37 24.27 10.67
CA LEU A 101 -6.48 24.59 12.09
C LEU A 101 -6.18 26.07 12.35
N ASP A 102 -5.09 26.59 11.77
CA ASP A 102 -4.72 28.01 11.87
C ASP A 102 -5.83 28.91 11.31
N GLU A 103 -6.43 28.54 10.18
CA GLU A 103 -7.57 29.27 9.59
C GLU A 103 -8.80 29.25 10.51
N VAL A 104 -9.14 28.10 11.10
CA VAL A 104 -10.23 27.99 12.08
C VAL A 104 -9.96 28.88 13.29
N THR A 105 -8.75 28.84 13.86
CA THR A 105 -8.42 29.69 15.01
C THR A 105 -8.50 31.18 14.68
N SER A 106 -8.02 31.60 13.51
CA SER A 106 -8.14 32.99 13.05
C SER A 106 -9.60 33.42 12.87
N LEU A 107 -10.45 32.55 12.34
CA LEU A 107 -11.89 32.82 12.18
C LEU A 107 -12.60 32.86 13.53
N GLU A 108 -12.23 32.00 14.48
CA GLU A 108 -12.75 32.01 15.85
C GLU A 108 -12.36 33.31 16.58
N GLU A 109 -11.12 33.75 16.46
CA GLU A 109 -10.65 35.03 17.00
C GLU A 109 -11.41 36.21 16.40
N GLU A 110 -11.62 36.23 15.08
CA GLU A 110 -12.38 37.29 14.42
C GLU A 110 -13.86 37.29 14.84
N ASN A 111 -14.49 36.11 14.90
CA ASN A 111 -15.87 35.98 15.33
C ASN A 111 -16.03 36.42 16.80
N ASN A 112 -15.09 36.05 17.67
CA ASN A 112 -15.10 36.49 19.06
C ASN A 112 -14.89 38.02 19.17
N ARG A 113 -13.98 38.60 18.37
CA ARG A 113 -13.78 40.05 18.29
C ARG A 113 -15.05 40.77 17.86
N LEU A 114 -15.72 40.30 16.81
CA LEU A 114 -16.98 40.87 16.31
C LEU A 114 -18.11 40.71 17.35
N ALA A 115 -18.20 39.57 18.01
CA ALA A 115 -19.16 39.35 19.09
C ALA A 115 -18.95 40.32 20.25
N HIS A 116 -17.70 40.58 20.65
CA HIS A 116 -17.36 41.59 21.66
C HIS A 116 -17.71 43.02 21.21
N GLN A 117 -17.46 43.37 19.93
CA GLN A 117 -17.85 44.68 19.38
C GLN A 117 -19.37 44.86 19.42
N LEU A 118 -20.14 43.88 18.92
CA LEU A 118 -21.60 43.92 18.96
C LEU A 118 -22.14 44.00 20.40
N ALA A 119 -21.56 43.25 21.34
CA ALA A 119 -21.94 43.34 22.75
C ALA A 119 -21.71 44.74 23.33
N SER A 120 -20.59 45.38 22.97
CA SER A 120 -20.28 46.75 23.40
C SER A 120 -21.24 47.79 22.79
N GLU A 121 -21.56 47.69 21.51
CA GLU A 121 -22.53 48.57 20.83
C GLU A 121 -23.94 48.42 21.43
N VAL A 122 -24.41 47.19 21.66
CA VAL A 122 -25.71 46.93 22.32
C VAL A 122 -25.73 47.46 23.76
N SER A 123 -24.61 47.40 24.49
CA SER A 123 -24.53 47.98 25.83
C SER A 123 -24.56 49.51 25.83
N ALA A 124 -23.95 50.16 24.83
CA ALA A 124 -24.00 51.60 24.66
C ALA A 124 -25.41 52.10 24.25
N ASP A 125 -26.12 51.32 23.43
CA ASP A 125 -27.52 51.60 23.08
C ASP A 125 -28.49 51.36 24.26
N ALA A 126 -28.19 50.41 25.16
CA ALA A 126 -28.98 50.15 26.35
C ALA A 126 -28.84 51.26 27.42
N ASP A 127 -27.65 51.84 27.59
CA ASP A 127 -27.43 52.97 28.50
C ASP A 127 -28.01 54.30 27.94
N ALA A 128 -28.13 54.45 26.62
CA ALA A 128 -28.85 55.57 26.02
C ALA A 128 -30.38 55.47 26.19
N ALA A 129 -30.94 54.26 26.29
CA ALA A 129 -32.36 54.03 26.50
C ALA A 129 -32.80 54.12 27.97
N ALA A 130 -31.88 54.11 28.94
CA ALA A 130 -32.19 54.21 30.37
C ALA A 130 -32.34 55.67 30.88
N ALA A 131 -32.04 56.67 30.04
CA ALA A 131 -32.12 58.09 30.41
C ALA A 131 -33.46 58.77 30.06
N ASP A 132 -34.42 58.08 29.45
CA ASP A 132 -35.76 58.63 29.16
C ASP A 132 -36.85 57.79 29.82
N SER A 133 -37.06 58.01 31.13
CA SER A 133 -38.26 57.53 31.82
C SER A 133 -38.86 58.63 32.71
N SER A 134 -39.89 59.29 32.18
CA SER A 134 -40.90 60.00 32.96
C SER A 134 -42.19 60.07 32.16
N ASP A 135 -43.14 59.18 32.50
CA ASP A 135 -44.54 59.51 32.90
C ASP A 135 -45.54 58.38 32.51
N PRO A 136 -46.48 57.97 33.39
CA PRO A 136 -47.35 56.80 33.19
C PRO A 136 -48.75 57.19 32.70
N GLY A 137 -49.22 56.54 31.62
CA GLY A 137 -50.56 56.75 31.07
C GLY A 137 -51.19 55.44 30.59
N ILE A 138 -52.34 55.14 31.16
CA ILE A 138 -53.19 53.95 30.99
C ILE A 138 -53.77 53.88 29.57
N ASP A 139 -53.77 52.72 28.91
CA ASP A 139 -54.98 52.06 28.39
C ASP A 139 -54.70 50.74 27.64
N SER A 140 -55.64 49.82 27.85
CA SER A 140 -55.68 48.45 27.38
C SER A 140 -56.00 48.33 25.88
N ASP A 141 -55.51 47.23 25.31
CA ASP A 141 -56.03 46.47 24.16
C ASP A 141 -55.16 46.52 22.90
N THR A 142 -54.30 45.50 22.73
CA THR A 142 -54.11 44.75 21.45
C THR A 142 -53.02 43.67 21.58
N THR A 143 -53.41 42.43 21.28
CA THR A 143 -52.58 41.33 20.73
C THR A 143 -51.29 40.94 21.48
N SER A 144 -51.41 39.95 22.36
CA SER A 144 -50.28 39.22 22.95
C SER A 144 -49.59 38.30 21.92
N ARG A 145 -48.57 38.83 21.24
CA ARG A 145 -47.46 38.01 20.69
C ARG A 145 -46.19 38.45 21.40
N ALA A 146 -45.90 37.79 22.52
CA ALA A 146 -44.67 37.96 23.28
C ALA A 146 -43.47 37.63 22.36
N LYS A 147 -42.85 38.66 21.78
CA LYS A 147 -41.49 38.54 21.26
C LYS A 147 -40.58 38.52 22.50
N PRO A 148 -39.85 37.42 22.75
CA PRO A 148 -38.85 37.42 23.80
C PRO A 148 -37.86 38.55 23.50
N GLY A 149 -37.69 39.45 24.46
CA GLY A 149 -36.78 40.59 24.32
C GLY A 149 -35.40 40.08 23.94
N VAL A 150 -34.70 40.84 23.09
CA VAL A 150 -33.33 40.52 22.64
C VAL A 150 -32.40 40.24 23.85
N SER A 151 -32.71 40.83 25.02
CA SER A 151 -32.07 40.56 26.30
C SER A 151 -32.18 39.11 26.82
N SER A 152 -33.29 38.40 26.58
CA SER A 152 -33.42 36.98 26.96
C SER A 152 -32.73 36.04 25.97
N VAL A 153 -32.64 36.42 24.70
CA VAL A 153 -31.93 35.65 23.66
C VAL A 153 -30.42 35.78 23.83
N LEU A 154 -29.92 36.99 24.15
CA LEU A 154 -28.52 37.25 24.44
C LEU A 154 -28.07 36.61 25.77
N ARG A 155 -28.93 36.60 26.81
CA ARG A 155 -28.64 35.90 28.08
C ARG A 155 -28.55 34.38 27.90
N ALA A 156 -29.41 33.79 27.07
CA ALA A 156 -29.39 32.36 26.77
C ALA A 156 -28.14 31.92 25.99
N ALA A 157 -27.51 32.83 25.23
CA ALA A 157 -26.25 32.57 24.53
C ALA A 157 -25.03 32.65 25.47
N VAL A 158 -25.07 33.51 26.50
CA VAL A 158 -24.01 33.65 27.52
C VAL A 158 -24.02 32.50 28.54
N GLU A 159 -25.16 31.84 28.77
CA GLU A 159 -25.31 30.73 29.74
C GLU A 159 -24.83 29.36 29.24
N GLY A 160 -24.08 29.28 28.13
CA GLY A 160 -23.23 28.13 27.85
C GLY A 160 -23.92 26.76 27.93
N LYS A 161 -24.94 26.51 27.10
CA LYS A 161 -25.49 25.15 26.92
C LYS A 161 -24.64 24.34 25.93
N THR A 162 -23.43 23.99 26.34
CA THR A 162 -22.62 22.93 25.68
C THR A 162 -23.28 21.55 25.82
N GLU A 163 -24.17 21.36 26.80
CA GLU A 163 -24.91 20.12 27.00
C GLU A 163 -26.00 19.87 25.94
N THR A 164 -26.66 20.92 25.42
CA THR A 164 -27.69 20.73 24.38
C THR A 164 -27.10 20.45 23.01
N VAL A 165 -25.89 20.94 22.72
CA VAL A 165 -25.18 20.65 21.47
C VAL A 165 -24.61 19.23 21.50
N SER A 166 -24.01 18.78 22.61
CA SER A 166 -23.53 17.39 22.75
C SER A 166 -24.68 16.37 22.70
N THR A 167 -25.81 16.67 23.32
CA THR A 167 -27.01 15.81 23.29
C THR A 167 -27.70 15.86 21.93
N ALA A 168 -27.77 17.03 21.27
CA ALA A 168 -28.28 17.13 19.90
C ALA A 168 -27.36 16.45 18.88
N MET A 169 -26.04 16.47 19.08
CA MET A 169 -25.06 15.79 18.23
C MET A 169 -25.11 14.27 18.42
N GLN A 170 -25.29 13.77 19.66
CA GLN A 170 -25.51 12.34 19.93
C GLN A 170 -26.89 11.85 19.46
N VAL A 171 -27.95 12.64 19.60
CA VAL A 171 -29.29 12.30 19.14
C VAL A 171 -29.40 12.39 17.61
N ALA A 172 -28.72 13.35 16.97
CA ALA A 172 -28.62 13.43 15.52
C ALA A 172 -27.76 12.30 14.94
N ALA A 173 -26.65 11.94 15.60
CA ALA A 173 -25.84 10.78 15.22
C ALA A 173 -26.65 9.48 15.32
N LYS A 174 -27.38 9.28 16.43
CA LYS A 174 -28.22 8.09 16.65
C LYS A 174 -29.45 8.02 15.74
N ALA A 175 -30.07 9.16 15.42
CA ALA A 175 -31.17 9.25 14.45
C ALA A 175 -30.71 9.07 12.99
N MET A 176 -29.45 9.36 12.67
CA MET A 176 -28.83 9.01 11.39
C MET A 176 -28.46 7.53 11.30
N THR A 177 -28.08 6.89 12.43
CA THR A 177 -27.79 5.44 12.47
C THR A 177 -29.06 4.57 12.36
N ASP A 178 -30.16 4.96 13.00
CA ASP A 178 -31.43 4.19 12.97
C ASP A 178 -32.18 4.27 11.62
N LYS A 179 -31.80 5.21 10.74
CA LYS A 179 -32.40 5.33 9.40
C LYS A 179 -31.67 4.53 8.30
N LEU A 180 -30.61 3.77 8.63
CA LEU A 180 -29.84 2.98 7.66
C LEU A 180 -30.14 1.48 7.68
N GLN A 181 -31.26 1.06 8.26
CA GLN A 181 -31.75 -0.33 8.17
C GLN A 181 -32.86 -0.46 7.12
N THR A 182 -32.62 0.07 5.92
CA THR A 182 -33.36 -0.33 4.71
C THR A 182 -32.35 -0.59 3.57
N PRO A 183 -32.45 -1.74 2.88
CA PRO A 183 -31.39 -2.22 2.01
C PRO A 183 -31.45 -1.52 0.65
N GLN A 184 -30.43 -0.70 0.33
CA GLN A 184 -30.12 -0.29 -1.05
C GLN A 184 -28.58 -0.21 -1.23
N PRO A 185 -28.05 -0.64 -2.38
CA PRO A 185 -26.63 -0.82 -2.60
C PRO A 185 -25.97 0.50 -3.01
N GLY A 186 -25.09 1.02 -2.16
CA GLY A 186 -24.29 2.19 -2.44
C GLY A 186 -23.17 2.29 -1.40
N ILE A 187 -21.96 1.96 -1.82
CA ILE A 187 -20.76 1.86 -0.97
C ILE A 187 -20.46 3.23 -0.37
N LEU A 188 -20.59 3.38 0.95
CA LEU A 188 -20.26 4.62 1.66
C LEU A 188 -18.75 4.67 1.99
N PRO A 189 -18.14 5.87 2.14
CA PRO A 189 -16.70 6.03 2.40
C PRO A 189 -16.18 5.28 3.63
N ILE A 190 -17.03 5.08 4.64
CA ILE A 190 -16.73 4.30 5.84
C ILE A 190 -16.60 2.80 5.52
N ASP A 191 -17.41 2.27 4.61
CA ASP A 191 -17.28 0.89 4.14
C ASP A 191 -16.02 0.70 3.32
N MET A 192 -15.58 1.74 2.59
CA MET A 192 -14.34 1.70 1.84
C MET A 192 -13.12 1.70 2.77
N ILE A 193 -13.11 2.52 3.82
CA ILE A 193 -12.02 2.51 4.82
C ILE A 193 -12.02 1.18 5.57
N SER A 194 -13.18 0.66 5.99
CA SER A 194 -13.27 -0.63 6.67
C SER A 194 -12.85 -1.80 5.75
N SER A 195 -13.21 -1.75 4.48
CA SER A 195 -12.81 -2.73 3.48
C SER A 195 -11.30 -2.67 3.23
N VAL A 196 -10.72 -1.47 3.08
CA VAL A 196 -9.28 -1.28 2.90
C VAL A 196 -8.52 -1.75 4.14
N LEU A 197 -8.98 -1.42 5.35
CA LEU A 197 -8.35 -1.90 6.59
C LEU A 197 -8.40 -3.43 6.68
N SER A 198 -9.55 -4.05 6.40
CA SER A 198 -9.69 -5.51 6.39
C SER A 198 -8.80 -6.17 5.32
N GLU A 199 -8.72 -5.57 4.13
CA GLU A 199 -7.89 -6.07 3.03
C GLU A 199 -6.39 -5.89 3.34
N THR A 200 -5.99 -4.82 4.04
CA THR A 200 -4.62 -4.63 4.52
C THR A 200 -4.24 -5.62 5.63
N GLU A 201 -5.17 -5.94 6.53
CA GLU A 201 -4.97 -6.94 7.59
C GLU A 201 -4.81 -8.35 7.00
N GLU A 202 -5.63 -8.72 6.03
CA GLU A 202 -5.53 -10.00 5.33
C GLU A 202 -4.19 -10.13 4.58
N ARG A 203 -3.74 -9.08 3.90
CA ARG A 203 -2.44 -9.08 3.18
C ARG A 203 -1.24 -9.18 4.14
N LEU A 204 -1.30 -8.54 5.31
CA LEU A 204 -0.27 -8.69 6.34
C LEU A 204 -0.23 -10.13 6.87
N GLN A 205 -1.39 -10.74 7.10
CA GLN A 205 -1.49 -12.11 7.60
C GLN A 205 -0.95 -13.14 6.59
N MET A 206 -1.21 -12.92 5.30
CA MET A 206 -0.64 -13.72 4.21
C MET A 206 0.88 -13.55 4.11
N SER A 207 1.40 -12.32 4.21
CA SER A 207 2.85 -12.04 4.21
C SER A 207 3.56 -12.67 5.42
N GLU A 208 2.95 -12.63 6.62
CA GLU A 208 3.47 -13.32 7.79
C GLU A 208 3.48 -14.85 7.61
N GLN A 209 2.43 -15.40 6.98
CA GLN A 209 2.33 -16.84 6.74
C GLN A 209 3.38 -17.30 5.71
N GLU A 210 3.64 -16.50 4.68
CA GLU A 210 4.72 -16.74 3.72
C GLU A 210 6.10 -16.60 4.35
N SER A 211 6.32 -15.59 5.20
CA SER A 211 7.56 -15.44 5.98
C SER A 211 7.80 -16.65 6.89
N LYS A 212 6.77 -17.13 7.60
CA LYS A 212 6.83 -18.35 8.43
C LYS A 212 7.09 -19.62 7.60
N ARG A 213 6.55 -19.72 6.38
CA ARG A 213 6.81 -20.84 5.46
C ARG A 213 8.25 -20.82 4.92
N SER A 214 8.76 -19.66 4.54
CA SER A 214 10.15 -19.46 4.10
C SER A 214 11.15 -19.81 5.21
N VAL A 215 10.86 -19.47 6.47
CA VAL A 215 11.70 -19.86 7.63
C VAL A 215 11.66 -21.38 7.89
N CYS A 216 10.54 -22.07 7.63
CA CYS A 216 10.45 -23.52 7.78
C CYS A 216 11.19 -24.31 6.68
N VAL A 217 11.38 -23.75 5.49
CA VAL A 217 12.13 -24.39 4.38
C VAL A 217 13.64 -24.32 4.62
N TYR A 218 14.13 -23.39 5.46
CA TYR A 218 15.54 -23.23 5.83
C TYR A 218 15.91 -23.87 7.19
N LYS A 219 15.36 -25.03 7.54
CA LYS A 219 15.94 -25.85 8.63
C LYS A 219 17.16 -26.60 8.09
N PRO A 220 18.39 -26.35 8.60
CA PRO A 220 19.55 -27.11 8.17
C PRO A 220 19.42 -28.55 8.67
N VAL A 221 19.48 -29.50 7.73
CA VAL A 221 19.65 -30.91 8.01
C VAL A 221 20.98 -31.06 8.75
N LYS A 222 20.93 -31.44 10.02
CA LYS A 222 22.09 -31.91 10.80
C LYS A 222 22.21 -33.41 10.65
#